data_AF-A0A5F2HVF8-F1
#
_entry.id   AF-A0A5F2HVF8-F1
#
_cell.length_a   1.000
_cell.length_b   1.000
_cell.length_c   1.000
_cell.angle_alpha   90.00
_cell.angle_beta   90.00
_cell.angle_gamma   90.00
#
_symmetry.space_group_name_H-M   'P 1'
#
loop_
_entity.id
_entity.type
_entity.pdbx_description
1 polymer ?
#
loop_
_entity_poly.entity_id
_entity_poly.type
_entity_poly.pdbx_seq_one_letter_code
_entity_poly.pdbx_strand_id
1 'polypeptide(L)'
;YVVSLVFGLSQGGIVPCYAIIVRDYMPAKEAGQRVGIVMMATIFGMAVGGWMSGWIYDLTGSYAAAFLNGIGWNLMNLGAILLLMWRARRGAEALA
;
A
#
# COMPACT_ATOMS: atom_id res chain seq x y z
N TYR A 1 1.99 -22.07 6.84
CA TYR A 1 1.00 -21.55 7.80
C TYR A 1 1.47 -20.29 8.54
N VAL A 2 2.68 -20.25 9.11
CA VAL A 2 3.19 -19.05 9.82
C VAL A 2 3.18 -17.80 8.93
N VAL A 3 3.63 -17.91 7.67
CA VAL A 3 3.63 -16.80 6.72
C VAL A 3 2.21 -16.25 6.47
N SER A 4 1.22 -17.13 6.29
CA SER A 4 -0.17 -16.75 6.10
C SER A 4 -0.77 -16.08 7.34
N LEU A 5 -0.39 -16.50 8.55
CA LEU A 5 -0.83 -15.88 9.79
C LEU A 5 -0.25 -14.47 9.96
N VAL A 6 1.05 -14.31 9.74
CA VAL A 6 1.72 -13.00 9.81
C VAL A 6 1.16 -12.05 8.75
N PHE A 7 0.96 -12.55 7.53
CA PHE A 7 0.36 -11.77 6.45
C PHE A 7 -1.08 -11.36 6.76
N GLY A 8 -1.91 -12.30 7.23
CA GLY A 8 -3.29 -12.03 7.62
C GLY A 8 -3.41 -11.05 8.78
N LEU A 9 -2.55 -11.17 9.80
CA LEU A 9 -2.50 -10.24 10.93
C LEU A 9 -2.10 -8.83 10.49
N SER A 10 -1.07 -8.73 9.64
CA SER A 10 -0.57 -7.45 9.13
C SER A 10 -1.60 -6.76 8.22
N GLN A 11 -2.19 -7.49 7.27
CA GLN A 11 -3.24 -6.96 6.38
C GLN A 11 -4.53 -6.63 7.13
N GLY A 12 -4.91 -7.46 8.10
CA GLY A 12 -6.12 -7.27 8.91
C GLY A 12 -6.11 -6.00 9.75
N GLY A 13 -4.93 -5.53 10.17
CA GLY A 13 -4.78 -4.26 10.90
C GLY A 13 -4.71 -3.02 10.01
N ILE A 14 -4.14 -3.13 8.81
CA ILE A 14 -3.92 -1.97 7.92
C ILE A 14 -5.24 -1.37 7.42
N VAL A 15 -6.19 -2.21 7.01
CA VAL A 15 -7.49 -1.78 6.47
C VAL A 15 -8.32 -0.95 7.47
N PRO A 16 -8.53 -1.38 8.74
CA PRO A 16 -9.27 -0.57 9.71
C PRO A 16 -8.51 0.69 10.12
N CYS A 17 -7.17 0.66 10.18
CA CYS A 17 -6.38 1.86 10.47
C CYS A 17 -6.61 2.97 9.44
N TYR A 18 -6.68 2.67 8.14
CA TYR A 18 -7.00 3.67 7.13
C TYR A 18 -8.39 4.28 7.32
N ALA A 19 -9.39 3.45 7.63
CA ALA A 19 -10.75 3.93 7.88
C ALA A 19 -10.82 4.84 9.12
N ILE A 20 -10.08 4.51 10.19
CA ILE A 20 -10.02 5.32 11.42
C ILE A 20 -9.30 6.65 11.16
N ILE A 21 -8.11 6.63 10.56
CA ILE A 21 -7.31 7.85 10.29
C ILE A 21 -8.08 8.84 9.42
N VAL A 22 -8.73 8.37 8.36
CA VAL A 22 -9.52 9.25 7.48
C VAL A 22 -10.72 9.82 8.21
N ARG A 23 -11.36 9.04 9.10
CA ARG A 23 -12.47 9.52 9.91
C ARG A 23 -12.05 10.55 10.95
N ASP A 24 -10.85 10.43 11.51
CA ASP A 24 -10.35 11.36 12.55
C ASP A 24 -9.90 12.71 11.98
N TYR A 25 -9.43 12.76 10.72
CA TYR A 25 -8.92 13.99 10.08
C TYR A 25 -9.93 14.70 9.15
N MET A 26 -11.11 14.15 8.87
CA MET A 26 -12.06 14.69 7.90
C MET A 26 -13.49 14.86 8.44
N PRO A 27 -14.23 15.90 8.02
CA PRO A 27 -15.64 16.07 8.39
C PRO A 27 -16.47 14.85 7.96
N ALA A 28 -17.37 14.38 8.83
CA ALA A 28 -18.17 13.17 8.64
C ALA A 28 -18.96 13.10 7.32
N LYS A 29 -19.24 14.26 6.69
CA LYS A 29 -19.97 14.38 5.44
C LYS A 29 -19.18 13.91 4.20
N GLU A 30 -17.85 13.95 4.23
CA GLU A 30 -16.99 13.55 3.10
C GLU A 30 -16.15 12.29 3.40
N ALA A 31 -16.09 11.86 4.66
CA ALA A 31 -15.29 10.72 5.10
C ALA A 31 -15.66 9.44 4.34
N GLY A 32 -16.96 9.18 4.11
CA GLY A 32 -17.41 7.97 3.41
C GLY A 32 -16.91 7.87 1.96
N GLN A 33 -16.96 8.97 1.20
CA GLN A 33 -16.51 8.97 -0.20
C GLN A 33 -14.99 8.85 -0.31
N ARG A 34 -14.24 9.52 0.56
CA ARG A 34 -12.76 9.45 0.56
C ARG A 34 -12.26 8.07 1.01
N VAL A 35 -12.85 7.49 2.06
CA VAL A 35 -12.57 6.10 2.46
C VAL A 35 -12.90 5.14 1.32
N GLY A 36 -14.06 5.31 0.66
CA GLY A 36 -14.44 4.51 -0.50
C GLY A 36 -13.41 4.55 -1.63
N ILE A 37 -12.93 5.74 -2.00
CA ILE A 37 -11.90 5.90 -3.04
C ILE A 37 -10.58 5.22 -2.65
N VAL A 38 -10.13 5.39 -1.40
CA VAL A 38 -8.91 4.74 -0.90
C VAL A 38 -9.06 3.22 -0.94
N MET A 39 -10.20 2.69 -0.52
CA MET A 39 -10.49 1.26 -0.54
C MET A 39 -10.57 0.73 -1.98
N MET A 40 -11.22 1.44 -2.90
CA MET A 40 -11.27 1.07 -4.32
C MET A 40 -9.88 1.06 -4.95
N ALA A 41 -9.06 2.09 -4.70
CA ALA A 41 -7.68 2.14 -5.16
C ALA A 41 -6.85 0.99 -4.60
N THR A 42 -7.09 0.61 -3.34
CA THR A 42 -6.42 -0.53 -2.69
C THR A 42 -6.81 -1.85 -3.36
N ILE A 43 -8.10 -2.10 -3.54
CA ILE A 43 -8.61 -3.32 -4.21
C ILE A 43 -8.10 -3.39 -5.65
N PHE A 44 -8.13 -2.28 -6.37
CA PHE A 44 -7.57 -2.20 -7.72
C PHE A 44 -6.08 -2.53 -7.74
N GLY A 45 -5.31 -1.98 -6.80
CA GLY A 45 -3.89 -2.30 -6.64
C GLY A 45 -3.63 -3.79 -6.36
N MET A 46 -4.44 -4.43 -5.51
CA MET A 46 -4.34 -5.87 -5.25
C MET A 46 -4.68 -6.71 -6.49
N ALA A 47 -5.72 -6.34 -7.23
CA ALA A 47 -6.12 -7.02 -8.46
C ALA A 47 -5.03 -6.91 -9.54
N VAL A 48 -4.49 -5.70 -9.75
CA VAL A 48 -3.41 -5.46 -10.71
C VAL A 48 -2.12 -6.18 -10.28
N GLY A 49 -1.78 -6.18 -8.99
CA GLY A 49 -0.61 -6.90 -8.48
C GLY A 49 -0.70 -8.42 -8.69
N GLY A 50 -1.85 -9.00 -8.38
CA GLY A 50 -2.13 -10.43 -8.63
C GLY A 50 -2.06 -10.78 -10.11
N TRP A 51 -2.69 -9.99 -10.97
CA TRP A 51 -2.66 -10.21 -12.42
C TRP A 51 -1.26 -10.03 -13.04
N MET A 52 -0.54 -8.97 -12.65
CA MET A 52 0.81 -8.70 -13.15
C MET A 52 1.80 -9.80 -12.77
N SER A 53 1.73 -10.32 -11.54
CA SER A 53 2.56 -11.46 -11.12
C SER A 53 2.24 -12.74 -11.90
N GLY A 54 0.97 -12.96 -12.26
CA GLY A 54 0.55 -14.07 -13.14
C GLY A 54 1.08 -13.92 -14.56
N TRP A 55 0.97 -12.73 -15.16
CA TRP A 55 1.53 -12.46 -16.49
C TRP A 55 3.07 -12.64 -16.49
N ILE A 56 3.77 -12.10 -15.49
CA ILE A 56 5.23 -12.28 -15.39
C ILE A 56 5.60 -13.77 -15.28
N TYR A 57 4.79 -14.56 -14.59
CA TYR A 57 4.99 -16.01 -14.53
C TYR A 57 4.79 -16.68 -15.90
N ASP A 58 3.73 -16.34 -16.64
CA ASP A 58 3.46 -16.88 -17.97
C ASP A 58 4.57 -16.56 -18.98
N LEU A 59 5.20 -15.39 -18.88
CA LEU A 59 6.31 -14.99 -19.76
C LEU A 59 7.65 -15.64 -19.40
N THR A 60 7.91 -15.86 -18.11
CA THR A 60 9.26 -16.27 -17.64
C THR A 60 9.33 -17.74 -17.24
N GLY A 61 8.19 -18.42 -17.07
CA GLY A 61 8.10 -19.81 -16.60
C GLY A 61 8.66 -20.05 -15.19
N SER A 62 8.97 -18.98 -14.44
CA SER A 62 9.64 -19.05 -13.14
C SER A 62 9.04 -18.05 -12.15
N TYR A 63 8.71 -18.54 -10.95
CA TYR A 63 8.23 -17.71 -9.85
C TYR A 63 9.27 -16.70 -9.33
N ALA A 64 10.55 -16.92 -9.60
CA ALA A 64 11.61 -16.01 -9.16
C ALA A 64 11.46 -14.60 -9.75
N ALA A 65 11.01 -14.50 -11.01
CA ALA A 65 10.78 -13.21 -11.67
C ALA A 65 9.59 -12.45 -11.06
N ALA A 66 8.53 -13.17 -10.69
CA ALA A 66 7.38 -12.60 -9.99
C ALA A 66 7.76 -12.08 -8.59
N PHE A 67 8.61 -12.82 -7.86
CA PHE A 67 9.15 -12.37 -6.58
C PHE A 67 10.04 -11.14 -6.72
N LEU A 68 10.92 -11.09 -7.73
CA LEU A 68 11.77 -9.93 -7.97
C LEU A 68 10.95 -8.67 -8.30
N ASN A 69 9.86 -8.82 -9.06
CA ASN A 69 8.92 -7.74 -9.33
C ASN A 69 8.26 -7.24 -8.02
N GLY A 70 7.82 -8.16 -7.15
CA GLY A 70 7.28 -7.83 -5.83
C GLY A 70 8.28 -7.11 -4.92
N ILE A 71 9.57 -7.46 -4.98
CA ILE A 71 10.65 -6.74 -4.30
C ILE A 71 10.79 -5.32 -4.86
N GLY A 72 10.78 -5.17 -6.19
CA GLY A 72 10.81 -3.86 -6.85
C GLY A 72 9.66 -2.95 -6.40
N TRP A 73 8.45 -3.50 -6.27
CA TRP A 73 7.29 -2.74 -5.80
C TRP A 73 7.40 -2.32 -4.32
N ASN A 74 7.96 -3.18 -3.47
CA ASN A 74 8.26 -2.83 -2.08
C ASN A 74 9.33 -1.73 -1.99
N LEU A 75 10.39 -1.79 -2.80
CA LEU A 75 11.41 -0.75 -2.85
C LEU A 75 10.83 0.58 -3.32
N MET A 76 9.93 0.57 -4.31
CA MET A 76 9.23 1.77 -4.75
C MET A 76 8.37 2.37 -3.62
N ASN A 77 7.66 1.52 -2.86
CA ASN A 77 6.89 1.96 -1.71
C ASN A 77 7.78 2.58 -0.62
N LEU A 78 8.91 1.93 -0.30
CA LEU A 78 9.89 2.44 0.66
C LEU A 78 10.46 3.80 0.19
N GLY A 79 10.76 3.93 -1.10
CA GLY A 79 11.20 5.19 -1.70
C GLY A 79 10.16 6.29 -1.54
N ALA A 80 8.88 6.00 -1.78
CA ALA A 80 7.81 6.97 -1.58
C ALA A 80 7.71 7.41 -0.11
N ILE A 81 7.80 6.48 0.85
CA ILE A 81 7.82 6.78 2.29
C ILE A 81 9.01 7.67 2.63
N LEU A 82 10.22 7.33 2.18
CA LEU A 82 11.43 8.11 2.46
C LEU A 82 11.34 9.53 1.86
N LEU A 83 10.82 9.66 0.64
CA LEU A 83 10.59 10.95 0.00
C LEU A 83 9.58 11.80 0.78
N LEU A 84 8.46 11.20 1.21
CA LEU A 84 7.46 11.89 2.04
C LEU A 84 8.03 12.30 3.39
N MET A 85 8.79 11.43 4.06
CA MET A 85 9.45 11.73 5.33
C MET A 85 10.49 12.85 5.18
N TRP A 86 11.30 12.83 4.12
CA TRP A 86 12.26 13.89 3.83
C TRP A 86 11.56 15.23 3.57
N ARG A 87 10.46 15.22 2.80
CA ARG A 87 9.68 16.42 2.51
C ARG A 87 8.99 16.97 3.77
N ALA A 88 8.47 16.09 4.63
CA ALA A 88 7.89 16.47 5.92
C ALA A 88 8.93 17.07 6.87
N ARG A 89 10.14 16.51 6.95
CA ARG A 89 11.25 17.06 7.75
C ARG A 89 11.66 18.45 7.27
N ARG A 90 11.79 18.67 5.96
CA ARG A 90 12.12 19.99 5.40
C ARG A 90 11.02 21.03 5.63
N GLY A 91 9.76 20.60 5.63
CA GLY A 91 8.63 21.46 6.01
C GLY A 91 8.65 21.87 7.48
N ALA A 92 9.11 20.98 8.37
CA ALA A 92 9.26 21.27 9.80
C ALA A 92 10.46 22.20 10.08
N GLU A 93 11.59 22.02 9.39
CA GLU A 93 12.74 22.94 9.47
C GLU A 93 12.45 24.34 8.91
N ALA A 94 11.54 24.47 7.95
CA ALA A 94 11.15 25.77 7.38
C ALA A 94 10.18 26.58 8.28
N LEU A 95 9.61 25.95 9.32
CA LEU A 95 8.69 26.57 10.28
C LEU A 95 9.37 26.91 11.63
N ALA A 96 10.63 26.50 11.82
CA ALA A 96 11.45 26.79 13.00
C ALA A 96 12.37 28.00 12.74
#